data_AF-A0A4R9GH94-F1
#
_entry.id   AF-A0A4R9GH94-F1
#
_cell.length_a   1.000
_cell.length_b   1.000
_cell.length_c   1.000
_cell.angle_alpha   90.00
_cell.angle_beta   90.00
_cell.angle_gamma   90.00
#
_symmetry.space_group_name_H-M   'P 1'
#
loop_
_entity.id
_entity.type
_entity.pdbx_description
1 polymer ?
#
loop_
_entity_poly.entity_id
_entity_poly.type
_entity_poly.pdbx_seq_one_letter_code
_entity_poly.pdbx_strand_id
1 'polypeptide(L)'
;MITFLTLVAALGAAALFFHALYTVDTKRLDRKNSRSGKNEGKEYGNPKKVYGGDWDPNLPKPRLCPVCGRLLDRHEYLYAVVFEPASPGAKRQARIYGCRYCYLGLDDSSPPAEEPAKENPPPKPIQDEELGL
;
A
#
# COMPACT_ATOMS: atom_id res chain seq x y z
N MET A 1 39.46 19.22 -47.34
CA MET A 1 38.16 18.64 -47.78
C MET A 1 37.92 17.26 -47.16
N ILE A 2 38.87 16.33 -47.28
CA ILE A 2 38.74 14.96 -46.72
C ILE A 2 38.54 14.97 -45.19
N THR A 3 39.28 15.80 -44.45
CA THR A 3 39.17 15.91 -42.97
C THR A 3 37.81 16.41 -42.49
N PHE A 4 37.16 17.28 -43.26
CA PHE A 4 35.83 17.77 -42.95
C PHE A 4 34.78 16.66 -43.15
N LEU A 5 34.91 15.89 -44.24
CA LEU A 5 34.03 14.75 -44.51
C LEU A 5 34.18 13.65 -43.46
N THR A 6 35.40 13.39 -42.98
CA THR A 6 35.61 12.40 -41.91
C THR A 6 35.02 12.85 -40.57
N LEU A 7 35.10 14.14 -40.23
CA LEU A 7 34.49 14.67 -39.01
C LEU A 7 32.95 14.60 -39.06
N VAL A 8 32.35 14.96 -40.20
CA VAL A 8 30.90 14.87 -40.38
C VAL A 8 30.42 13.42 -40.30
N ALA A 9 31.15 12.48 -40.94
CA ALA A 9 30.83 11.06 -40.86
C ALA A 9 30.95 10.51 -39.42
N ALA A 10 31.99 10.90 -38.68
CA ALA A 10 32.18 10.49 -37.29
C ALA A 10 31.06 11.02 -36.38
N LEU A 11 30.68 12.29 -36.53
CA LEU A 11 29.57 12.89 -35.77
C LEU A 11 28.23 12.24 -36.12
N GLY A 12 27.97 11.94 -37.38
CA GLY A 12 26.77 11.21 -37.81
C GLY A 12 26.69 9.81 -37.19
N ALA A 13 27.79 9.06 -37.19
CA ALA A 13 27.86 7.74 -36.57
C ALA A 13 27.64 7.82 -35.05
N ALA A 14 28.25 8.79 -34.38
CA ALA A 14 28.05 9.02 -32.94
C ALA A 14 26.60 9.36 -32.63
N ALA A 15 25.97 10.25 -33.40
CA ALA A 15 24.57 10.63 -33.21
C ALA A 15 23.62 9.43 -33.37
N LEU A 16 23.83 8.59 -34.39
CA LEU A 16 23.06 7.35 -34.58
C LEU A 16 23.25 6.37 -33.42
N PHE A 17 24.50 6.23 -32.94
CA PHE A 17 24.82 5.37 -31.81
C PHE A 17 24.15 5.83 -30.51
N PHE A 18 24.25 7.12 -30.17
CA PHE A 18 23.58 7.69 -28.99
C PHE A 18 22.06 7.63 -29.09
N HIS A 19 21.49 7.85 -30.29
CA HIS A 19 20.06 7.69 -30.51
C HIS A 19 19.62 6.24 -30.27
N ALA A 20 20.39 5.26 -30.76
CA ALA A 20 20.11 3.84 -30.49
C ALA A 20 20.15 3.53 -28.98
N LEU A 21 21.18 3.98 -28.26
CA LEU A 21 21.26 3.80 -26.80
C LEU A 21 20.08 4.46 -26.07
N TYR A 22 19.71 5.69 -26.45
CA TYR A 22 18.59 6.41 -25.85
C TYR A 22 17.25 5.67 -26.04
N THR A 23 16.99 5.12 -27.24
CA THR A 23 15.76 4.34 -27.49
C THR A 23 15.70 3.02 -26.71
N VAL A 24 16.85 2.43 -26.36
CA VAL A 24 16.93 1.21 -25.54
C VAL A 24 16.75 1.53 -24.06
N ASP A 25 17.39 2.60 -23.57
CA ASP A 25 17.29 3.02 -22.18
C ASP A 25 15.88 3.50 -21.82
N THR A 26 15.22 4.28 -22.69
CA THR A 26 13.82 4.70 -22.49
C THR A 26 12.88 3.50 -22.36
N LYS A 27 13.05 2.45 -23.18
CA LYS A 27 12.27 1.20 -23.06
C LYS A 27 12.53 0.46 -21.74
N ARG A 28 13.77 0.44 -21.24
CA ARG A 28 14.10 -0.18 -19.95
C ARG A 28 13.50 0.60 -18.78
N LEU A 29 13.57 1.93 -18.82
CA LEU A 29 13.01 2.81 -17.79
C LEU A 29 11.48 2.70 -17.74
N ASP A 30 10.80 2.70 -18.88
CA ASP A 30 9.35 2.55 -18.96
C ASP A 30 8.88 1.18 -18.45
N ARG A 31 9.61 0.10 -18.77
CA ARG A 31 9.35 -1.24 -18.21
C ARG A 31 9.56 -1.31 -16.69
N LYS A 32 10.50 -0.52 -16.13
CA LYS A 32 10.74 -0.46 -14.69
C LYS A 32 9.64 0.35 -13.98
N ASN A 33 9.23 1.49 -14.55
CA ASN A 33 8.17 2.33 -14.01
C ASN A 33 6.81 1.63 -14.05
N SER A 34 6.46 0.97 -15.16
CA SER A 34 5.22 0.18 -15.27
C SER A 34 5.17 -1.02 -14.30
N ARG A 35 6.32 -1.62 -13.96
CA ARG A 35 6.41 -2.65 -12.92
C ARG A 35 6.28 -2.08 -11.50
N SER A 36 6.71 -0.83 -11.28
CA SER A 36 6.58 -0.15 -9.99
C SER A 36 5.14 0.29 -9.72
N GLY A 37 4.43 0.80 -10.74
CA GLY A 37 3.04 1.29 -10.63
C GLY A 37 1.97 0.18 -10.58
N LYS A 38 2.24 -1.02 -11.11
CA LYS A 38 1.25 -2.12 -11.12
C LYS A 38 0.90 -2.71 -9.74
N ASN A 39 1.59 -2.32 -8.68
CA ASN A 39 1.27 -2.73 -7.30
C ASN A 39 0.49 -1.68 -6.50
N GLU A 40 0.15 -0.51 -7.08
CA GLU A 40 -0.58 0.56 -6.38
C GLU A 40 -2.09 0.30 -6.26
N GLY A 41 -2.63 -0.71 -6.95
CA GLY A 41 -4.06 -1.05 -6.94
C GLY A 41 -4.47 -2.12 -5.93
N LYS A 42 -3.63 -2.46 -4.96
CA LYS A 42 -3.96 -3.45 -3.93
C LYS A 42 -3.87 -2.77 -2.57
N GLU A 43 -4.96 -2.83 -1.81
CA GLU A 43 -5.14 -2.37 -0.41
C GLU A 43 -4.23 -3.12 0.60
N TYR A 44 -3.13 -3.67 0.12
CA TYR A 44 -2.16 -4.46 0.87
C TYR A 44 -0.87 -3.64 0.95
N GLY A 45 -0.59 -3.11 2.14
CA GLY A 45 0.62 -2.35 2.39
C GLY A 45 1.84 -3.28 2.43
N ASN A 46 2.96 -2.85 1.85
CA ASN A 46 4.19 -3.64 1.87
C ASN A 46 4.79 -3.63 3.30
N PRO A 47 4.88 -4.79 4.00
CA PRO A 47 5.39 -4.84 5.37
C PRO A 47 6.82 -4.33 5.49
N LYS A 48 7.65 -4.52 4.45
CA LYS A 48 9.05 -4.08 4.46
C LYS A 48 9.18 -2.56 4.43
N LYS A 49 8.26 -1.85 3.78
CA LYS A 49 8.26 -0.37 3.75
C LYS A 49 7.80 0.22 5.09
N VAL A 50 6.81 -0.43 5.72
CA VAL A 50 6.24 0.06 6.98
C VAL A 50 7.14 -0.30 8.16
N TYR A 51 7.47 -1.58 8.34
CA TYR A 51 8.30 -2.02 9.46
C TYR A 51 9.81 -1.89 9.21
N GLY A 52 10.22 -1.43 8.04
CA GLY A 52 11.61 -1.10 7.73
C GLY A 52 12.11 0.14 8.49
N GLY A 53 13.41 0.40 8.37
CA GLY A 53 14.07 1.56 8.96
C GLY A 53 13.88 2.87 8.18
N ASP A 54 13.37 2.79 6.95
CA ASP A 54 13.27 3.94 6.03
C ASP A 54 11.92 4.68 6.12
N TRP A 55 11.11 4.43 7.17
CA TRP A 55 9.81 5.10 7.36
C TRP A 55 9.99 6.51 7.93
N ASP A 56 9.28 7.49 7.37
CA ASP A 56 9.33 8.87 7.85
C ASP A 56 8.79 8.97 9.30
N PRO A 57 9.61 9.41 10.28
CA PRO A 57 9.19 9.49 11.67
C PRO A 57 8.07 10.51 11.92
N ASN A 58 7.82 11.44 11.00
CA ASN A 58 6.78 12.46 11.15
C ASN A 58 5.38 11.95 10.75
N LEU A 59 5.29 10.83 10.02
CA LEU A 59 4.00 10.26 9.61
C LEU A 59 3.55 9.11 10.52
N PRO A 60 2.25 9.02 10.84
CA PRO A 60 1.72 7.91 11.60
C PRO A 60 1.91 6.60 10.84
N LYS A 61 2.54 5.63 11.51
CA LYS A 61 2.83 4.33 10.94
C LYS A 61 1.51 3.57 10.66
N PRO A 62 1.26 3.14 9.41
CA PRO A 62 0.08 2.36 9.11
C PRO A 62 0.13 1.00 9.84
N ARG A 63 -1.03 0.51 10.26
CA ARG A 63 -1.16 -0.82 10.86
C ARG A 63 -1.38 -1.83 9.74
N LEU A 64 -0.59 -2.90 9.72
CA LEU A 64 -0.71 -3.94 8.69
C LEU A 64 -1.02 -5.29 9.32
N CYS A 65 -1.87 -6.07 8.66
CA CYS A 65 -2.10 -7.45 9.03
C CYS A 65 -0.84 -8.27 8.71
N PRO A 66 -0.22 -8.97 9.67
CA PRO A 66 0.98 -9.76 9.40
C PRO A 66 0.71 -11.00 8.54
N VAL A 67 -0.55 -11.44 8.43
CA VAL A 67 -0.94 -12.64 7.68
C VAL A 67 -1.21 -12.31 6.21
N CYS A 68 -2.08 -11.35 5.93
CA CYS A 68 -2.44 -10.99 4.55
C CYS A 68 -1.77 -9.70 4.03
N GLY A 69 -1.19 -8.86 4.90
CA GLY A 69 -0.60 -7.57 4.52
C GLY A 69 -1.60 -6.42 4.36
N ARG A 70 -2.88 -6.63 4.69
CA ARG A 70 -3.92 -5.60 4.54
C ARG A 70 -3.67 -4.44 5.49
N LEU A 71 -3.99 -3.23 5.05
CA LEU A 71 -4.07 -2.06 5.94
C LEU A 71 -5.22 -2.22 6.92
N LEU A 72 -4.91 -2.10 8.21
CA LEU A 72 -5.90 -2.10 9.28
C LEU A 72 -6.22 -0.66 9.68
N ASP A 73 -7.50 -0.38 9.80
CA ASP A 73 -7.96 0.88 10.36
C ASP A 73 -7.69 0.98 11.87
N ARG A 74 -7.86 2.18 12.43
CA ARG A 74 -7.63 2.43 13.87
C ARG A 74 -8.52 1.58 14.78
N HIS A 75 -9.70 1.22 14.28
CA HIS A 75 -10.73 0.45 14.96
C HIS A 75 -10.71 -1.04 14.61
N GLU A 76 -9.86 -1.46 13.68
CA GLU A 76 -9.68 -2.87 13.37
C GLU A 76 -8.60 -3.49 14.27
N TYR A 77 -8.82 -4.75 14.63
CA TYR A 77 -7.99 -5.48 15.58
C TYR A 77 -7.39 -6.75 14.97
N LEU A 78 -6.29 -7.19 15.56
CA LEU A 78 -5.70 -8.50 15.28
C LEU A 78 -6.20 -9.53 16.29
N TYR A 79 -6.57 -10.70 15.77
CA TYR A 79 -6.90 -11.87 16.56
C TYR A 79 -5.61 -12.58 16.96
N ALA A 80 -5.40 -12.78 18.26
CA ALA A 80 -4.24 -13.43 18.82
C ALA A 80 -4.61 -14.21 20.09
N VAL A 81 -3.88 -15.30 20.35
CA VAL A 81 -3.94 -16.05 21.61
C VAL A 81 -2.65 -15.84 22.36
N VAL A 82 -2.76 -15.45 23.63
CA VAL A 82 -1.63 -15.29 24.55
C VAL A 82 -1.54 -16.55 25.40
N PHE A 83 -0.39 -17.21 25.38
CA PHE A 83 -0.13 -18.39 26.20
C PHE A 83 0.44 -17.98 27.55
N GLU A 84 -0.03 -18.64 28.60
CA GLU A 84 0.58 -18.53 29.91
C GLU A 84 2.00 -19.11 29.88
N PRO A 85 2.96 -18.44 30.53
CA PRO A 85 4.33 -18.92 30.56
C PRO A 85 4.41 -20.18 31.41
N ALA A 86 5.10 -21.20 30.91
CA ALA A 86 5.27 -22.47 31.63
C ALA A 86 6.04 -22.33 32.96
N SER A 87 6.76 -21.21 33.14
CA SER A 87 7.51 -20.93 34.36
C SER A 87 7.36 -19.46 34.81
N PRO A 88 7.34 -19.21 36.13
CA PRO A 88 7.34 -17.85 36.66
C PRO A 88 8.65 -17.15 36.27
N GLY A 89 8.54 -16.05 35.52
CA GLY A 89 9.68 -15.28 34.99
C GLY A 89 9.94 -15.47 33.48
N ALA A 90 9.30 -16.44 32.82
CA ALA A 90 9.39 -16.57 31.37
C ALA A 90 8.51 -15.54 30.64
N LYS A 91 8.96 -15.12 29.45
CA LYS A 91 8.22 -14.18 28.59
C LYS A 91 6.95 -14.86 28.05
N ARG A 92 5.83 -14.15 28.14
CA ARG A 92 4.56 -14.58 27.52
C ARG A 92 4.71 -14.63 26.00
N GLN A 93 4.25 -15.71 25.38
CA GLN A 93 4.24 -15.85 23.93
C GLN A 93 2.82 -15.60 23.42
N ALA A 94 2.69 -14.79 22.36
CA ALA A 94 1.43 -14.59 21.66
C ALA A 94 1.54 -15.20 20.26
N ARG A 95 0.55 -16.00 19.88
CA ARG A 95 0.38 -16.44 18.48
C ARG A 95 -0.66 -15.55 17.82
N ILE A 96 -0.25 -14.91 16.72
CA ILE A 96 -1.11 -14.00 15.95
C ILE A 96 -1.78 -14.81 14.84
N TYR A 97 -3.10 -14.78 14.78
CA TYR A 97 -3.91 -15.44 13.74
C TYR A 97 -4.26 -14.52 12.57
N GLY A 98 -4.15 -13.20 12.75
CA GLY A 98 -4.34 -12.22 11.67
C GLY A 98 -5.49 -11.25 11.93
N CYS A 99 -5.95 -10.56 10.89
CA CYS A 99 -7.09 -9.64 10.95
C CYS A 99 -8.42 -10.39 10.92
N ARG A 100 -9.55 -9.66 10.98
CA ARG A 100 -10.90 -10.22 10.88
C ARG A 100 -11.09 -11.13 9.68
N TYR A 101 -10.55 -10.73 8.54
CA TYR A 101 -10.63 -11.48 7.28
C TYR A 101 -9.85 -12.79 7.34
N CYS A 102 -8.61 -12.77 7.85
CA CYS A 102 -7.78 -13.97 8.01
C CYS A 102 -8.33 -14.95 9.05
N TYR A 103 -8.88 -14.45 10.16
CA TYR A 103 -9.33 -15.29 11.26
C TYR A 103 -10.71 -15.89 11.00
N LEU A 104 -11.64 -15.11 10.46
CA LEU A 104 -13.02 -15.54 10.23
C LEU A 104 -13.27 -16.07 8.81
N GLY A 105 -12.28 -15.97 7.91
CA GLY A 105 -12.45 -16.36 6.50
C GLY A 105 -13.48 -15.49 5.78
N LEU A 106 -13.57 -14.21 6.14
CA LEU A 106 -14.44 -13.27 5.44
C LEU A 106 -13.71 -12.82 4.17
N ASP A 107 -14.25 -13.19 3.02
CA ASP A 107 -13.70 -12.81 1.73
C ASP A 107 -14.14 -11.39 1.38
N ASP A 108 -13.21 -10.47 1.20
CA ASP A 108 -13.47 -9.11 0.69
C ASP A 108 -13.72 -9.05 -0.82
N SER A 109 -13.93 -10.20 -1.47
CA SER A 109 -14.06 -10.30 -2.92
C SER A 109 -15.42 -9.83 -3.46
N SER A 110 -16.23 -9.13 -2.67
CA SER A 110 -17.28 -8.29 -3.24
C SER A 110 -16.63 -6.97 -3.69
N PRO A 111 -16.75 -6.55 -4.97
CA PRO A 111 -16.54 -5.15 -5.31
C PRO A 111 -17.39 -4.29 -4.35
N PRO A 112 -16.97 -3.06 -4.00
CA PRO A 112 -17.79 -2.20 -3.17
C PRO A 112 -19.17 -2.19 -3.81
N ALA A 113 -20.15 -2.79 -3.13
CA ALA A 113 -21.53 -2.67 -3.56
C ALA A 113 -21.77 -1.17 -3.63
N GLU A 114 -22.04 -0.67 -4.84
CA GLU A 114 -22.63 0.64 -5.02
C GLU A 114 -23.79 0.71 -4.03
N GLU A 115 -23.63 1.48 -2.96
CA GLU A 115 -24.76 1.83 -2.12
C GLU A 115 -25.68 2.69 -3.02
N PRO A 116 -26.90 2.23 -3.38
CA PRO A 116 -27.85 3.16 -3.95
C PRO A 116 -28.18 4.16 -2.84
N ALA A 117 -27.91 5.43 -3.13
CA ALA A 117 -28.25 6.57 -2.29
C ALA A 117 -29.63 6.37 -1.64
N LYS A 118 -29.63 6.11 -0.32
CA LYS A 118 -30.82 6.27 0.51
C LYS A 118 -30.61 7.51 1.37
N GLU A 119 -31.15 8.58 0.84
CA GLU A 119 -31.58 9.81 1.51
C GLU A 119 -32.13 9.50 2.92
N ASN A 120 -31.31 9.71 3.95
CA ASN A 120 -31.81 9.75 5.31
C ASN A 120 -32.40 11.15 5.54
N PRO A 121 -33.69 11.29 5.92
CA PRO A 121 -34.27 12.60 6.17
C PRO A 121 -33.59 13.28 7.37
N PRO A 122 -33.48 14.63 7.37
CA PRO A 122 -32.76 15.38 8.39
C PRO A 122 -33.34 15.14 9.79
N PRO A 123 -32.48 15.10 10.84
CA PRO A 123 -32.93 14.88 12.21
C PRO A 123 -33.89 15.99 12.62
N LYS A 124 -35.09 15.61 13.08
CA LYS A 124 -36.06 16.55 13.65
C LYS A 124 -35.49 17.10 14.97
N PRO A 125 -35.57 18.41 15.21
CA PRO A 125 -35.14 18.99 16.48
C PRO A 125 -36.02 18.46 17.61
N ILE A 126 -35.37 17.92 18.63
CA ILE A 126 -36.00 17.47 19.88
C ILE A 126 -36.50 18.74 20.60
N GLN A 127 -37.79 18.80 20.90
CA GLN A 127 -38.37 19.88 21.69
C GLN A 127 -38.18 19.55 23.18
N ASP A 128 -37.66 20.50 23.93
CA ASP A 128 -37.21 20.35 25.33
C ASP A 128 -38.37 20.15 26.35
N GLU A 129 -39.60 19.89 25.91
CA GLU A 129 -40.77 19.68 26.77
C GLU A 129 -40.91 18.25 27.33
N GLU A 130 -40.05 17.29 26.92
CA GLU A 130 -40.01 15.93 27.52
C GLU A 130 -39.01 15.77 28.68
N LEU A 131 -38.24 16.80 29.04
CA LEU A 131 -37.53 16.86 30.32
C LEU A 131 -38.34 17.71 31.31
N GLY A 132 -39.39 17.11 31.88
CA GLY A 132 -40.25 17.73 32.86
C GLY A 132 -39.51 18.28 34.09
N LEU A 133 -39.15 19.56 34.01
CA LEU A 133 -38.82 20.45 35.12
C LEU A 133 -40.05 21.29 35.47
#